data_AF-A0A2N3FHX1-F1
#
_entry.id   AF-A0A2N3FHX1-F1
#
_cell.length_a   1.000
_cell.length_b   1.000
_cell.length_c   1.000
_cell.angle_alpha   90.00
_cell.angle_beta   90.00
_cell.angle_gamma   90.00
#
_symmetry.space_group_name_H-M   'P 1'
#
loop_
_entity.id
_entity.type
_entity.pdbx_description
1 polymer ?
#
loop_
_entity_poly.entity_id
_entity_poly.type
_entity_poly.pdbx_seq_one_letter_code
_entity_poly.pdbx_strand_id
1 'polypeptide(L)'
;MTPPSIPTSWFVRLDGIDHSAGIHGRGHTLRVWTHATELARELELPEWQREAIHHAALWHDIGRIDDGADYYHGARSGGRVLGLGLHEGLDPIIAEAAIFAVTHHCGSEEHAERALGYQLDPQGFGNVFRVLKDADGLDRVRLGGLDERFLRFQQSHGRIERAWELLEEIR
;
A
#
# COMPACT_ATOMS: atom_id res chain seq x y z
N MET A 1 -5.25 -13.56 -11.73
CA MET A 1 -4.11 -12.68 -12.04
C MET A 1 -2.88 -13.30 -11.39
N THR A 2 -1.76 -13.42 -12.08
CA THR A 2 -0.55 -14.02 -11.50
C THR A 2 -0.02 -13.10 -10.39
N PRO A 3 0.39 -13.64 -9.22
CA PRO A 3 1.03 -12.84 -8.18
C PRO A 3 2.26 -12.09 -8.72
N PRO A 4 2.52 -10.86 -8.25
CA PRO A 4 3.67 -10.08 -8.68
C PRO A 4 4.96 -10.68 -8.10
N SER A 5 6.07 -10.49 -8.80
CA SER A 5 7.38 -10.74 -8.22
C SER A 5 7.75 -9.58 -7.30
N ILE A 6 8.08 -9.87 -6.05
CA ILE A 6 8.46 -8.88 -5.04
C ILE A 6 9.95 -9.09 -4.68
N PRO A 7 10.86 -8.23 -5.17
CA PRO A 7 12.29 -8.37 -4.89
C PRO A 7 12.61 -8.27 -3.41
N THR A 8 13.43 -9.19 -2.89
CA THR A 8 13.91 -9.12 -1.50
C THR A 8 14.78 -7.89 -1.25
N SER A 9 15.51 -7.45 -2.29
CA SER A 9 16.37 -6.26 -2.24
C SER A 9 15.63 -4.97 -1.87
N TRP A 10 14.31 -4.90 -2.10
CA TRP A 10 13.51 -3.74 -1.69
C TRP A 10 13.41 -3.60 -0.17
N PHE A 11 13.58 -4.69 0.58
CA PHE A 11 13.44 -4.74 2.04
C PHE A 11 14.79 -4.81 2.77
N VAL A 12 15.90 -4.63 2.06
CA VAL A 12 17.21 -4.46 2.68
C VAL A 12 17.30 -3.04 3.25
N ARG A 13 17.49 -2.97 4.57
CA ARG A 13 17.58 -1.74 5.34
C ARG A 13 18.98 -1.12 5.22
N LEU A 14 19.14 0.11 5.72
CA LEU A 14 20.41 0.84 5.66
C LEU A 14 21.53 0.18 6.48
N ASP A 15 21.17 -0.63 7.47
CA ASP A 15 22.08 -1.47 8.25
C ASP A 15 22.52 -2.74 7.52
N GLY A 16 22.00 -2.99 6.30
CA GLY A 16 22.31 -4.16 5.48
C GLY A 16 21.53 -5.41 5.85
N ILE A 17 20.60 -5.36 6.81
CA ILE A 17 19.81 -6.51 7.21
C ILE A 17 18.66 -6.71 6.21
N ASP A 18 18.47 -7.96 5.77
CA ASP A 18 17.34 -8.37 4.92
C ASP A 18 16.11 -8.65 5.80
N HIS A 19 15.08 -7.80 5.65
CA HIS A 19 13.79 -7.95 6.34
C HIS A 19 12.66 -8.43 5.43
N SER A 20 12.99 -8.97 4.25
CA SER A 20 12.01 -9.42 3.26
C SER A 20 11.11 -10.56 3.74
N ALA A 21 11.53 -11.31 4.78
CA ALA A 21 10.75 -12.34 5.44
C ALA A 21 10.12 -11.88 6.78
N GLY A 22 10.27 -10.60 7.14
CA GLY A 22 9.72 -10.02 8.37
C GLY A 22 8.22 -9.72 8.28
N ILE A 23 7.65 -9.25 9.38
CA ILE A 23 6.21 -8.95 9.52
C ILE A 23 5.70 -7.82 8.61
N HIS A 24 6.62 -7.00 8.08
CA HIS A 24 6.36 -5.95 7.09
C HIS A 24 7.05 -6.24 5.75
N GLY A 25 7.49 -7.49 5.55
CA GLY A 25 8.18 -7.95 4.35
C GLY A 25 7.22 -8.42 3.26
N ARG A 26 7.70 -9.32 2.39
CA ARG A 26 6.98 -9.76 1.18
C ARG A 26 5.63 -10.40 1.44
N GLY A 27 5.49 -11.14 2.55
CA GLY A 27 4.20 -11.76 2.92
C GLY A 27 3.12 -10.71 3.16
N HIS A 28 3.45 -9.68 3.96
CA HIS A 28 2.59 -8.52 4.17
C HIS A 28 2.29 -7.79 2.86
N THR A 29 3.31 -7.47 2.07
CA THR A 29 3.14 -6.80 0.78
C THR A 29 2.21 -7.58 -0.15
N LEU A 30 2.32 -8.91 -0.21
CA LEU A 30 1.47 -9.74 -1.07
C LEU A 30 0.01 -9.78 -0.60
N ARG A 31 -0.23 -9.85 0.72
CA ARG A 31 -1.60 -9.79 1.28
C ARG A 31 -2.25 -8.43 1.03
N VAL A 32 -1.52 -7.34 1.29
CA VAL A 32 -1.99 -5.96 0.97
C VAL A 32 -2.28 -5.81 -0.52
N TRP A 33 -1.37 -6.26 -1.38
CA TRP A 33 -1.57 -6.22 -2.82
C TRP A 33 -2.82 -7.00 -3.28
N THR A 34 -3.07 -8.16 -2.66
CA THR A 34 -4.25 -8.99 -2.98
C THR A 34 -5.53 -8.27 -2.59
N HIS A 35 -5.62 -7.75 -1.36
CA HIS A 35 -6.76 -6.93 -0.92
C HIS A 35 -6.96 -5.70 -1.79
N ALA A 36 -5.89 -4.95 -2.08
CA ALA A 36 -5.96 -3.71 -2.83
C ALA A 36 -6.44 -3.95 -4.27
N THR A 37 -5.92 -4.98 -4.95
CA THR A 37 -6.29 -5.31 -6.33
C THR A 37 -7.74 -5.80 -6.43
N GLU A 38 -8.17 -6.65 -5.50
CA GLU A 38 -9.56 -7.15 -5.49
C GLU A 38 -10.55 -6.04 -5.13
N LEU A 39 -10.23 -5.23 -4.11
CA LEU A 39 -11.05 -4.09 -3.71
C LEU A 39 -11.18 -3.06 -4.85
N ALA A 40 -10.09 -2.75 -5.57
CA ALA A 40 -10.13 -1.83 -6.70
C ALA A 40 -11.03 -2.34 -7.85
N ARG A 41 -11.15 -3.67 -8.02
CA ARG A 41 -12.06 -4.27 -9.00
C ARG A 41 -13.50 -4.26 -8.53
N GLU A 42 -13.75 -4.59 -7.27
CA GLU A 42 -15.09 -4.54 -6.66
C GLU A 42 -15.67 -3.12 -6.67
N LEU A 43 -14.80 -2.11 -6.55
CA LEU A 43 -15.14 -0.69 -6.65
C LEU A 43 -15.24 -0.19 -8.11
N GLU A 44 -15.01 -1.06 -9.09
CA GLU A 44 -15.05 -0.74 -10.52
C GLU A 44 -14.16 0.46 -10.91
N LEU A 45 -13.03 0.65 -10.20
CA LEU A 45 -12.14 1.80 -10.43
C LEU A 45 -11.51 1.73 -11.84
N PRO A 46 -11.28 2.86 -12.52
CA PRO A 46 -10.71 2.88 -13.86
C PRO A 46 -9.29 2.29 -13.89
N GLU A 47 -8.86 1.82 -15.08
CA GLU A 47 -7.60 1.07 -15.23
C GLU A 47 -6.38 1.78 -14.65
N TRP A 48 -6.23 3.07 -14.92
CA TRP A 48 -5.09 3.84 -14.42
C TRP A 48 -5.04 3.89 -12.87
N GLN A 49 -6.20 3.90 -12.18
CA GLN A 49 -6.25 3.83 -10.73
C GLN A 49 -5.87 2.42 -10.25
N ARG A 50 -6.34 1.37 -10.92
CA ARG A 50 -5.98 -0.02 -10.60
C ARG A 50 -4.48 -0.26 -10.75
N GLU A 51 -3.87 0.31 -11.78
CA GLU A 51 -2.41 0.25 -12.00
C GLU A 51 -1.65 1.04 -10.93
N ALA A 52 -2.11 2.24 -10.58
CA ALA A 52 -1.51 3.00 -9.46
C ALA A 52 -1.63 2.25 -8.12
N ILE A 53 -2.77 1.61 -7.85
CA ILE A 53 -2.99 0.79 -6.64
C ILE A 53 -2.07 -0.43 -6.61
N HIS A 54 -1.90 -1.10 -7.76
CA HIS A 54 -0.96 -2.21 -7.90
C HIS A 54 0.43 -1.81 -7.44
N HIS A 55 0.95 -0.69 -7.95
CA HIS A 55 2.26 -0.17 -7.59
C HIS A 55 2.33 0.30 -6.13
N ALA A 56 1.33 1.04 -5.67
CA ALA A 56 1.29 1.58 -4.32
C ALA A 56 1.34 0.46 -3.26
N ALA A 57 0.59 -0.62 -3.47
CA ALA A 57 0.60 -1.77 -2.56
C ALA A 57 1.99 -2.44 -2.48
N LEU A 58 2.68 -2.57 -3.62
CA LEU A 58 4.01 -3.17 -3.68
C LEU A 58 5.10 -2.34 -2.99
N TRP A 59 4.92 -1.03 -2.94
CA TRP A 59 5.97 -0.10 -2.49
C TRP A 59 5.74 0.49 -1.10
N HIS A 60 4.53 0.36 -0.52
CA HIS A 60 4.15 1.15 0.65
C HIS A 60 5.11 1.03 1.84
N ASP A 61 5.71 -0.14 2.05
CA ASP A 61 6.55 -0.44 3.22
C ASP A 61 8.05 -0.62 2.92
N ILE A 62 8.51 -0.32 1.70
CA ILE A 62 9.94 -0.50 1.36
C ILE A 62 10.87 0.47 2.11
N GLY A 63 10.32 1.53 2.71
CA GLY A 63 11.01 2.56 3.50
C GLY A 63 11.09 2.30 5.00
N ARG A 64 10.64 1.15 5.49
CA ARG A 64 10.75 0.80 6.92
C ARG A 64 12.21 0.61 7.35
N ILE A 65 12.53 1.10 8.54
CA ILE A 65 13.84 0.94 9.19
C ILE A 65 13.80 0.07 10.44
N ASP A 66 12.60 -0.18 10.97
CA ASP A 66 12.32 -1.10 12.05
C ASP A 66 10.87 -1.63 11.93
N ASP A 67 10.48 -2.48 12.89
CA ASP A 67 9.16 -3.11 12.92
C ASP A 67 8.12 -2.33 13.76
N GLY A 68 8.55 -1.22 14.36
CA GLY A 68 7.75 -0.40 15.26
C GLY A 68 6.80 0.54 14.53
N ALA A 69 6.02 1.29 15.32
CA ALA A 69 5.19 2.37 14.81
C ALA A 69 6.07 3.51 14.29
N ASP A 70 5.84 3.91 13.05
CA ASP A 70 6.64 4.93 12.39
C ASP A 70 5.73 5.84 11.55
N TYR A 71 5.68 7.12 11.88
CA TYR A 71 4.85 8.08 11.15
C TYR A 71 5.43 8.45 9.78
N TYR A 72 6.73 8.22 9.56
CA TYR A 72 7.48 8.73 8.41
C TYR A 72 7.87 7.63 7.41
N HIS A 73 7.54 6.36 7.65
CA HIS A 73 7.95 5.29 6.74
C HIS A 73 7.36 5.44 5.33
N GLY A 74 6.12 5.92 5.20
CA GLY A 74 5.51 6.22 3.90
C GLY A 74 6.33 7.22 3.07
N ALA A 75 6.76 8.33 3.67
CA ALA A 75 7.61 9.31 2.98
C ALA A 75 8.97 8.72 2.56
N ARG A 76 9.57 7.87 3.40
CA ARG A 76 10.81 7.17 3.03
C ARG A 76 10.58 6.12 1.95
N SER A 77 9.45 5.43 1.95
CA SER A 77 9.04 4.51 0.89
C SER A 77 8.91 5.25 -0.44
N GLY A 78 8.25 6.40 -0.46
CA GLY A 78 8.18 7.28 -1.65
C GLY A 78 9.57 7.70 -2.13
N GLY A 79 10.46 8.11 -1.22
CA GLY A 79 11.85 8.40 -1.55
C GLY A 79 12.61 7.20 -2.13
N ARG A 80 12.38 5.98 -1.64
CA ARG A 80 12.98 4.75 -2.19
C ARG A 80 12.43 4.39 -3.56
N VAL A 81 11.13 4.61 -3.83
CA VAL A 81 10.56 4.45 -5.18
C VAL A 81 11.31 5.31 -6.19
N LEU A 82 11.63 6.55 -5.82
CA LEU A 82 12.42 7.45 -6.65
C LEU A 82 13.87 6.99 -6.77
N GLY A 83 14.54 6.72 -5.65
CA GLY A 83 15.97 6.37 -5.62
C GLY A 83 16.30 5.03 -6.29
N LEU A 84 15.33 4.11 -6.38
CA LEU A 84 15.47 2.82 -7.06
C LEU A 84 14.96 2.85 -8.52
N GLY A 85 14.43 3.98 -9.00
CA GLY A 85 13.89 4.09 -10.36
C GLY A 85 12.63 3.26 -10.60
N LEU A 86 11.88 2.85 -9.56
CA LEU A 86 10.72 1.94 -9.71
C LEU A 86 9.54 2.56 -10.47
N HIS A 87 9.51 3.88 -10.53
CA HIS A 87 8.51 4.68 -11.22
C HIS A 87 8.85 4.89 -12.71
N GLU A 88 10.09 4.58 -13.12
CA GLU A 88 10.54 4.82 -14.48
C GLU A 88 9.78 3.95 -15.48
N GLY A 89 9.29 4.57 -16.56
CA GLY A 89 8.52 3.90 -17.61
C GLY A 89 7.02 3.80 -17.35
N LEU A 90 6.52 4.23 -16.18
CA LEU A 90 5.09 4.37 -15.93
C LEU A 90 4.55 5.67 -16.52
N ASP A 91 3.24 5.70 -16.80
CA ASP A 91 2.55 6.96 -17.07
C ASP A 91 2.70 7.90 -15.85
N PRO A 92 3.00 9.21 -16.05
CA PRO A 92 3.14 10.16 -14.96
C PRO A 92 1.98 10.15 -13.96
N ILE A 93 0.73 10.03 -14.42
CA ILE A 93 -0.41 10.05 -13.49
C ILE A 93 -0.43 8.81 -12.58
N ILE A 94 -0.01 7.66 -13.11
CA ILE A 94 0.07 6.40 -12.37
C ILE A 94 1.19 6.47 -11.34
N ALA A 95 2.37 6.93 -11.76
CA ALA A 95 3.53 7.08 -10.89
C ALA A 95 3.23 8.07 -9.75
N GLU A 96 2.68 9.24 -10.06
CA GLU A 96 2.35 10.28 -9.09
C GLU A 96 1.27 9.81 -8.10
N ALA A 97 0.21 9.16 -8.57
CA ALA A 97 -0.85 8.64 -7.69
C ALA A 97 -0.34 7.52 -6.77
N ALA A 98 0.50 6.62 -7.28
CA ALA A 98 1.10 5.55 -6.48
C ALA A 98 2.03 6.11 -5.41
N ILE A 99 2.94 7.03 -5.79
CA ILE A 99 3.87 7.69 -4.85
C ILE A 99 3.10 8.52 -3.83
N PHE A 100 2.04 9.22 -4.23
CA PHE A 100 1.16 9.95 -3.32
C PHE A 100 0.57 9.04 -2.25
N ALA A 101 -0.03 7.92 -2.66
CA ALA A 101 -0.65 6.97 -1.74
C ALA A 101 0.38 6.37 -0.78
N VAL A 102 1.53 5.91 -1.30
CA VAL A 102 2.65 5.39 -0.51
C VAL A 102 3.15 6.43 0.50
N THR A 103 3.31 7.68 0.08
CA THR A 103 3.85 8.74 0.95
C THR A 103 2.94 9.01 2.15
N HIS A 104 1.63 8.96 1.96
CA HIS A 104 0.66 9.41 2.96
C HIS A 104 -0.02 8.28 3.73
N HIS A 105 0.10 7.01 3.33
CA HIS A 105 -0.70 5.91 3.89
C HIS A 105 -0.57 5.75 5.41
N CYS A 106 0.62 5.97 5.97
CA CYS A 106 0.89 5.83 7.40
C CYS A 106 0.65 7.11 8.23
N GLY A 107 0.43 8.24 7.56
CA GLY A 107 0.25 9.54 8.19
C GLY A 107 -1.21 9.86 8.53
N SER A 108 -1.44 11.08 9.03
CA SER A 108 -2.79 11.61 9.27
C SER A 108 -3.55 11.76 7.94
N GLU A 109 -4.81 11.31 7.94
CA GLU A 109 -5.71 11.50 6.80
C GLU A 109 -5.98 12.96 6.51
N GLU A 110 -6.07 13.83 7.53
CA GLU A 110 -6.24 15.27 7.32
C GLU A 110 -5.11 15.87 6.47
N HIS A 111 -3.87 15.40 6.69
CA HIS A 111 -2.73 15.83 5.87
C HIS A 111 -2.85 15.36 4.43
N ALA A 112 -3.25 14.10 4.23
CA ALA A 112 -3.46 13.54 2.89
C ALA A 112 -4.59 14.28 2.15
N GLU A 113 -5.72 14.53 2.80
CA GLU A 113 -6.86 15.24 2.21
C GLU A 113 -6.51 16.69 1.82
N ARG A 114 -5.72 17.40 2.63
CA ARG A 114 -5.18 18.71 2.24
C ARG A 114 -4.26 18.60 1.02
N ALA A 115 -3.40 17.57 0.97
CA ALA A 115 -2.48 17.36 -0.14
C ALA A 115 -3.19 16.97 -1.45
N LEU A 116 -4.32 16.24 -1.36
CA LEU A 116 -5.18 15.92 -2.51
C LEU A 116 -5.72 17.18 -3.20
N GLY A 117 -6.01 18.24 -2.43
CA GLY A 117 -6.51 19.51 -2.98
C GLY A 117 -5.57 20.22 -3.96
N TYR A 118 -4.30 19.79 -4.03
CA TYR A 118 -3.31 20.31 -4.97
C TYR A 118 -3.08 19.40 -6.20
N GLN A 119 -3.75 18.25 -6.28
CA GLN A 119 -3.63 17.32 -7.39
C GLN A 119 -4.56 17.71 -8.54
N LEU A 120 -4.20 17.34 -9.77
CA LEU A 120 -5.04 17.57 -10.95
C LEU A 120 -6.32 16.72 -10.93
N ASP A 121 -6.24 15.51 -10.37
CA ASP A 121 -7.40 14.65 -10.09
C ASP A 121 -7.44 14.24 -8.60
N PRO A 122 -7.97 15.11 -7.71
CA PRO A 122 -8.07 14.82 -6.30
C PRO A 122 -8.91 13.57 -5.99
N GLN A 123 -9.95 13.30 -6.80
CA GLN A 123 -10.83 12.15 -6.57
C GLN A 123 -10.10 10.84 -6.90
N GLY A 124 -9.45 10.77 -8.05
CA GLY A 124 -8.72 9.58 -8.46
C GLY A 124 -7.53 9.27 -7.56
N PHE A 125 -6.72 10.27 -7.19
CA PHE A 125 -5.63 10.08 -6.22
C PHE A 125 -6.18 9.66 -4.86
N GLY A 126 -7.30 10.25 -4.44
CA GLY A 126 -7.98 9.87 -3.21
C GLY A 126 -8.46 8.41 -3.21
N ASN A 127 -8.94 7.90 -4.34
CA ASN A 127 -9.33 6.49 -4.45
C ASN A 127 -8.14 5.55 -4.28
N VAL A 128 -7.02 5.83 -4.96
CA VAL A 128 -5.78 5.04 -4.83
C VAL A 128 -5.30 5.03 -3.39
N PHE A 129 -5.25 6.20 -2.75
CA PHE A 129 -4.87 6.35 -1.35
C PHE A 129 -5.77 5.57 -0.38
N ARG A 130 -7.10 5.73 -0.50
CA ARG A 130 -8.05 5.08 0.41
C ARG A 130 -8.05 3.56 0.24
N VAL A 131 -7.92 3.05 -1.00
CA VAL A 131 -7.82 1.61 -1.26
C VAL A 131 -6.55 1.04 -0.63
N LEU A 132 -5.41 1.72 -0.78
CA LEU A 132 -4.17 1.28 -0.13
C LEU A 132 -4.33 1.21 1.40
N LYS A 133 -4.93 2.24 2.02
CA LYS A 133 -5.14 2.27 3.47
C LYS A 133 -6.08 1.18 3.96
N ASP A 134 -7.18 0.91 3.25
CA ASP A 134 -8.10 -0.16 3.61
C ASP A 134 -7.42 -1.53 3.46
N ALA A 135 -6.64 -1.74 2.39
CA ALA A 135 -5.92 -2.98 2.17
C ALA A 135 -4.82 -3.25 3.21
N ASP A 136 -4.03 -2.23 3.57
CA ASP A 136 -3.07 -2.31 4.68
C ASP A 136 -3.78 -2.52 6.03
N GLY A 137 -4.90 -1.82 6.23
CA GLY A 137 -5.78 -1.97 7.38
C GLY A 137 -6.30 -3.39 7.57
N LEU A 138 -6.78 -4.02 6.49
CA LEU A 138 -7.24 -5.41 6.48
C LEU A 138 -6.13 -6.37 6.89
N ASP A 139 -4.91 -6.17 6.40
CA ASP A 139 -3.78 -7.04 6.76
C ASP A 139 -3.26 -6.84 8.19
N ARG A 140 -3.84 -5.92 8.98
CA ARG A 140 -3.51 -5.77 10.41
C ARG A 140 -3.95 -6.96 11.25
N VAL A 141 -4.74 -7.90 10.71
CA VAL A 141 -4.98 -9.21 11.32
C VAL A 141 -3.67 -9.93 11.67
N ARG A 142 -2.61 -9.73 10.88
CA ARG A 142 -1.25 -10.28 11.15
C ARG A 142 -0.68 -9.84 12.51
N LEU A 143 -1.12 -8.67 12.99
CA LEU A 143 -0.68 -8.05 14.25
C LEU A 143 -1.74 -8.16 15.35
N GLY A 144 -2.90 -8.78 15.08
CA GLY A 144 -4.08 -8.71 15.95
C GLY A 144 -4.63 -7.28 16.10
N GLY A 145 -4.35 -6.39 15.13
CA GLY A 145 -4.59 -4.95 15.22
C GLY A 145 -5.58 -4.41 14.19
N LEU A 146 -6.38 -5.27 13.56
CA LEU A 146 -7.48 -4.84 12.68
C LEU A 146 -8.50 -4.04 13.50
N ASP A 147 -8.87 -2.87 13.00
CA ASP A 147 -9.94 -2.05 13.57
C ASP A 147 -10.81 -1.54 12.42
N GLU A 148 -12.00 -2.12 12.33
CA GLU A 148 -12.96 -1.93 11.24
C GLU A 148 -13.39 -0.46 11.08
N ARG A 149 -13.30 0.34 12.15
CA ARG A 149 -13.64 1.78 12.11
C ARG A 149 -12.72 2.57 11.20
N PHE A 150 -11.54 2.04 10.88
CA PHE A 150 -10.60 2.65 9.93
C PHE A 150 -10.79 2.17 8.49
N LEU A 151 -11.74 1.27 8.22
CA LEU A 151 -12.08 0.83 6.86
C LEU A 151 -13.09 1.81 6.25
N ARG A 152 -12.76 2.32 5.06
CA ARG A 152 -13.45 3.43 4.39
C ARG A 152 -14.55 2.95 3.46
N PHE A 153 -14.36 1.80 2.83
CA PHE A 153 -15.32 1.24 1.87
C PHE A 153 -16.15 0.11 2.49
N GLN A 154 -17.44 0.06 2.17
CA GLN A 154 -18.30 -1.04 2.60
C GLN A 154 -17.79 -2.40 2.10
N GLN A 155 -17.19 -2.41 0.91
CA GLN A 155 -16.53 -3.57 0.32
C GLN A 155 -15.38 -4.07 1.21
N SER A 156 -14.60 -3.17 1.82
CA SER A 156 -13.53 -3.53 2.76
C SER A 156 -14.08 -4.23 4.00
N HIS A 157 -15.19 -3.75 4.57
CA HIS A 157 -15.87 -4.42 5.68
C HIS A 157 -16.29 -5.85 5.32
N GLY A 158 -16.77 -6.06 4.09
CA GLY A 158 -17.10 -7.40 3.57
C GLY A 158 -15.89 -8.35 3.43
N ARG A 159 -14.66 -7.86 3.58
CA ARG A 159 -13.41 -8.61 3.36
C ARG A 159 -12.66 -8.96 4.64
N ILE A 160 -13.26 -8.73 5.82
CA ILE A 160 -12.63 -9.03 7.12
C ILE A 160 -12.35 -10.54 7.27
N GLU A 161 -13.32 -11.39 6.92
CA GLU A 161 -13.13 -12.84 6.92
C GLU A 161 -12.02 -13.24 5.94
N ARG A 162 -12.05 -12.65 4.73
CA ARG A 162 -11.01 -12.86 3.71
C ARG A 162 -9.61 -12.46 4.18
N ALA A 163 -9.48 -11.48 5.08
CA ALA A 163 -8.18 -11.08 5.63
C ALA A 163 -7.55 -12.20 6.49
N TRP A 164 -8.37 -12.91 7.28
CA TRP A 164 -7.91 -14.05 8.06
C TRP A 164 -7.52 -15.23 7.17
N GLU A 165 -8.33 -15.53 6.14
CA GLU A 165 -8.00 -16.56 5.15
C GLU A 165 -6.67 -16.27 4.44
N LEU A 166 -6.45 -15.02 4.01
CA LEU A 166 -5.22 -14.62 3.33
C LEU A 166 -3.99 -14.71 4.24
N LEU A 167 -4.14 -14.47 5.54
CA LEU A 167 -3.07 -14.67 6.52
C LEU A 167 -2.66 -16.15 6.65
N GLU A 168 -3.61 -17.08 6.50
CA GLU A 168 -3.32 -18.52 6.49
C GLU A 168 -2.68 -18.98 5.17
N GLU A 169 -3.13 -18.44 4.04
CA GLU A 169 -2.63 -18.74 2.70
C GLU A 169 -1.21 -18.20 2.46
N ILE A 170 -0.91 -17.00 2.97
CA ILE A 170 0.35 -16.29 2.77
C ILE A 170 0.96 -15.99 4.14
N ARG A 171 1.90 -16.83 4.58
CA ARG A 171 2.63 -16.63 5.84
C ARG A 171 3.80 -15.67 5.69
#